data_AF-A0A947K427-F1
#
_entry.id   AF-A0A947K427-F1
#
_cell.length_a   1.000
_cell.length_b   1.000
_cell.length_c   1.000
_cell.angle_alpha   90.00
_cell.angle_beta   90.00
_cell.angle_gamma   90.00
#
_symmetry.space_group_name_H-M   'P 1'
#
loop_
_entity.id
_entity.type
_entity.pdbx_description
1 polymer ?
#
loop_
_entity_poly.entity_id
_entity_poly.type
_entity_poly.pdbx_seq_one_letter_code
_entity_poly.pdbx_strand_id
1 'polypeptide(L)'
;MAGFVARLSGGAAEFIDMWLHMTTGKNIFYLDKAGQLCFKLAPILPSWLFAKGQFNFRLLGTIEVTYLNSKNKNTYNNGVAPVSYKLTLANNQEVEINKPFIAEPYASQIRERQIKKIVVALA
;
A
#
# COMPACT_ATOMS: atom_id res chain seq x y z
N MET A 1 -35.52 20.89 7.55
CA MET A 1 -34.27 21.02 6.77
C MET A 1 -34.10 19.71 6.01
N ALA A 2 -34.24 19.72 4.70
CA ALA A 2 -34.25 18.50 3.88
C ALA A 2 -32.84 17.89 3.86
N GLY A 3 -32.66 16.73 4.50
CA GLY A 3 -31.44 15.94 4.43
C GLY A 3 -31.41 15.17 3.11
N PHE A 4 -30.57 15.61 2.18
CA PHE A 4 -30.33 14.91 0.93
C PHE A 4 -29.53 13.62 1.22
N VAL A 5 -30.18 12.47 1.08
CA VAL A 5 -29.50 11.17 1.07
C VAL A 5 -28.97 10.94 -0.34
N ALA A 6 -27.70 11.26 -0.58
CA ALA A 6 -27.03 10.86 -1.81
C ALA A 6 -26.95 9.33 -1.85
N ARG A 7 -27.84 8.70 -2.62
CA ARG A 7 -27.71 7.28 -2.99
C ARG A 7 -26.56 7.19 -3.99
N LEU A 8 -25.41 6.64 -3.55
CA LEU A 8 -24.24 6.26 -4.38
C LEU A 8 -23.93 7.25 -5.52
N SER A 9 -23.45 8.44 -5.19
CA SER A 9 -22.97 9.39 -6.22
C SER A 9 -21.63 8.90 -6.78
N GLY A 10 -21.42 9.09 -8.10
CA GLY A 10 -20.15 8.79 -8.77
C GLY A 10 -18.94 9.37 -8.01
N GLY A 11 -19.07 10.53 -7.38
CA GLY A 11 -18.01 11.16 -6.60
C GLY A 11 -17.50 10.35 -5.40
N ALA A 12 -18.34 9.52 -4.77
CA ALA A 12 -17.87 8.63 -3.70
C ALA A 12 -17.01 7.49 -4.26
N ALA A 13 -17.39 6.93 -5.41
CA ALA A 13 -16.62 5.90 -6.10
C ALA A 13 -15.29 6.45 -6.64
N GLU A 14 -15.32 7.65 -7.24
CA GLU A 14 -14.12 8.35 -7.72
C GLU A 14 -13.15 8.68 -6.59
N PHE A 15 -13.65 9.08 -5.42
CA PHE A 15 -12.79 9.32 -4.26
C PHE A 15 -12.10 8.03 -3.79
N ILE A 16 -12.82 6.91 -3.72
CA ILE A 16 -12.22 5.62 -3.33
C ILE A 16 -11.19 5.15 -4.35
N ASP A 17 -11.47 5.33 -5.63
CA ASP A 17 -10.55 5.00 -6.71
C ASP A 17 -9.27 5.85 -6.65
N MET A 18 -9.42 7.17 -6.50
CA MET A 18 -8.30 8.10 -6.30
C MET A 18 -7.50 7.73 -5.04
N TRP A 19 -8.18 7.43 -3.92
CA TRP A 19 -7.54 7.04 -2.67
C TRP A 19 -6.74 5.74 -2.80
N LEU A 20 -7.31 4.74 -3.49
CA LEU A 20 -6.62 3.49 -3.78
C LEU A 20 -5.36 3.77 -4.60
N HIS A 21 -5.49 4.54 -5.68
CA HIS A 21 -4.36 4.92 -6.52
C HIS A 21 -3.28 5.72 -5.78
N MET A 22 -3.65 6.64 -4.89
CA MET A 22 -2.68 7.40 -4.09
C MET A 22 -1.97 6.53 -3.06
N THR A 23 -2.68 5.61 -2.41
CA THR A 23 -2.08 4.77 -1.36
C THR A 23 -1.27 3.62 -1.92
N THR A 24 -1.64 3.06 -3.07
CA THR A 24 -1.00 1.85 -3.61
C THR A 24 -0.20 2.07 -4.88
N GLY A 25 -0.50 3.11 -5.65
CA GLY A 25 -0.08 3.25 -7.04
C GLY A 25 -1.05 2.55 -8.00
N LYS A 26 -0.83 2.72 -9.32
CA LYS A 26 -1.73 2.22 -10.37
C LYS A 26 -1.77 0.70 -10.51
N ASN A 27 -0.60 0.04 -10.44
CA ASN A 27 -0.48 -1.40 -10.63
C ASN A 27 0.37 -1.98 -9.51
N ILE A 28 -0.28 -2.64 -8.56
CA ILE A 28 0.39 -3.27 -7.42
C ILE A 28 0.93 -4.67 -7.73
N PHE A 29 0.37 -5.36 -8.73
CA PHE A 29 0.84 -6.67 -9.19
C PHE A 29 1.33 -6.58 -10.62
N TYR A 30 2.42 -7.29 -10.91
CA TYR A 30 2.99 -7.40 -12.26
C TYR A 30 3.76 -8.71 -12.40
N LEU A 31 4.02 -9.14 -13.63
CA LEU A 31 4.92 -10.25 -13.92
C LEU A 31 6.31 -9.71 -14.23
N ASP A 32 7.34 -10.32 -13.66
CA ASP A 32 8.72 -10.03 -14.06
C ASP A 32 9.07 -10.67 -15.42
N LYS A 33 10.32 -10.48 -15.86
CA LYS A 33 10.81 -11.05 -17.13
C LYS A 33 10.81 -12.58 -17.17
N ALA A 34 10.80 -13.23 -16.02
CA ALA A 34 10.76 -14.69 -15.89
C ALA A 34 9.33 -15.22 -15.70
N GLY A 35 8.31 -14.34 -15.74
CA GLY A 35 6.91 -14.71 -15.54
C GLY A 35 6.50 -14.89 -14.08
N GLN A 36 7.33 -14.48 -13.12
CA GLN A 36 7.01 -14.59 -11.69
C GLN A 36 6.15 -13.41 -11.24
N LEU A 37 5.13 -13.70 -10.41
CA LEU A 37 4.30 -12.67 -9.82
C LEU A 37 5.12 -11.82 -8.84
N CYS A 38 5.05 -10.52 -9.03
CA CYS A 38 5.64 -9.54 -8.15
C CYS A 38 4.57 -8.56 -7.67
N PHE A 39 4.75 -8.11 -6.43
CA PHE A 39 3.97 -7.08 -5.79
C PHE A 39 4.86 -5.87 -5.49
N LYS A 40 4.38 -4.66 -5.76
CA LYS A 40 5.05 -3.43 -5.33
C LYS A 40 4.03 -2.36 -4.99
N LEU A 41 4.38 -1.52 -4.02
CA LEU A 41 3.63 -0.31 -3.74
C LEU A 41 4.36 0.89 -4.36
N ALA A 42 3.59 1.84 -4.88
CA ALA A 42 4.09 3.10 -5.43
C ALA A 42 3.19 4.26 -4.98
N PRO A 43 3.23 4.62 -3.67
CA PRO A 43 2.35 5.65 -3.13
C PRO A 43 2.63 7.02 -3.74
N ILE A 44 1.59 7.84 -3.83
CA ILE A 44 1.61 9.26 -4.22
C ILE A 44 0.96 10.05 -3.08
N LEU A 45 1.68 10.15 -1.97
CA LEU A 45 1.22 10.73 -0.71
C LEU A 45 2.04 11.98 -0.37
N PRO A 46 1.40 13.12 -0.10
CA PRO A 46 2.09 14.27 0.48
C PRO A 46 2.52 14.00 1.93
N SER A 47 3.59 14.66 2.38
CA SER A 47 4.20 14.42 3.70
C SER A 47 3.25 14.69 4.87
N TRP A 48 2.31 15.62 4.73
CA TRP A 48 1.36 15.98 5.80
C TRP A 48 0.38 14.85 6.15
N LEU A 49 0.20 13.84 5.28
CA LEU A 49 -0.60 12.65 5.60
C LEU A 49 0.10 11.71 6.60
N PHE A 50 1.41 11.86 6.80
CA PHE A 50 2.16 11.00 7.71
C PHE A 50 2.12 11.55 9.15
N ALA A 51 1.26 10.98 9.98
CA ALA A 51 1.21 11.30 11.40
C ALA A 51 2.40 10.65 12.13
N LYS A 52 3.28 11.47 12.72
CA LYS A 52 4.52 11.00 13.38
C LYS A 52 5.38 10.10 12.47
N GLY A 53 5.44 10.44 11.17
CA GLY A 53 6.17 9.67 10.18
C GLY A 53 5.50 8.36 9.77
N GLN A 54 4.22 8.15 10.11
CA GLN A 54 3.49 6.93 9.75
C GLN A 54 2.20 7.24 9.00
N PHE A 55 1.84 6.38 8.05
CA PHE A 55 0.55 6.40 7.39
C PHE A 55 -0.02 4.98 7.32
N ASN A 56 -1.29 4.81 7.71
CA ASN A 56 -1.94 3.51 7.83
C ASN A 56 -3.17 3.43 6.93
N PHE A 57 -3.35 2.31 6.25
CA PHE A 57 -4.54 2.03 5.44
C PHE A 57 -4.80 0.52 5.33
N ARG A 58 -5.95 0.15 4.77
CA ARG A 58 -6.27 -1.25 4.45
C ARG A 58 -6.07 -1.53 2.96
N LEU A 59 -5.28 -2.54 2.66
CA LEU A 59 -5.06 -3.08 1.32
C LEU A 59 -5.94 -4.32 1.12
N LEU A 60 -6.58 -4.43 -0.05
CA LEU A 60 -7.46 -5.55 -0.41
C LEU A 60 -8.57 -5.84 0.64
N GLY A 61 -8.98 -4.81 1.38
CA GLY A 61 -10.03 -4.86 2.41
C GLY A 61 -9.62 -5.45 3.77
N THR A 62 -8.57 -6.28 3.82
CA THR A 62 -8.22 -7.05 5.03
C THR A 62 -6.79 -6.83 5.53
N ILE A 63 -5.84 -6.46 4.66
CA ILE A 63 -4.43 -6.38 5.01
C ILE A 63 -4.14 -5.00 5.59
N GLU A 64 -3.63 -4.92 6.81
CA GLU A 64 -3.17 -3.66 7.40
C GLU A 64 -1.83 -3.26 6.78
N VAL A 65 -1.74 -2.04 6.24
CA VAL A 65 -0.49 -1.52 5.68
C VAL A 65 -0.08 -0.26 6.43
N THR A 66 1.17 -0.23 6.89
CA THR A 66 1.81 0.93 7.52
C THR A 66 3.00 1.38 6.70
N TYR A 67 2.96 2.59 6.14
CA TYR A 67 4.16 3.24 5.61
C TYR A 67 4.93 3.93 6.74
N LEU A 68 6.24 3.73 6.78
CA LEU A 68 7.18 4.41 7.67
C LEU A 68 8.02 5.40 6.87
N ASN A 69 7.83 6.69 7.11
CA ASN A 69 8.48 7.80 6.43
C ASN A 69 9.41 8.54 7.40
N SER A 70 10.62 8.02 7.59
CA SER A 70 11.61 8.61 8.49
C SER A 70 12.09 9.99 8.05
N LYS A 71 11.99 10.31 6.75
CA LYS A 71 12.46 11.58 6.18
C LYS A 71 11.38 12.68 6.15
N ASN A 72 10.13 12.36 6.47
CA ASN A 72 8.98 13.28 6.41
C ASN A 72 8.90 14.03 5.07
N LYS A 73 9.13 13.32 3.96
CA LYS A 73 9.03 13.87 2.59
C LYS A 73 7.79 13.34 1.89
N ASN A 74 7.38 14.02 0.83
CA ASN A 74 6.40 13.48 -0.11
C ASN A 74 6.91 12.15 -0.69
N THR A 75 6.02 11.32 -1.25
CA THR A 75 6.43 10.09 -1.96
C THR A 75 6.53 10.26 -3.48
N TYR A 76 6.49 11.51 -3.95
CA TYR A 76 6.57 11.91 -5.35
C TYR A 76 7.54 13.11 -5.50
N ASN A 77 7.83 13.53 -6.73
CA ASN A 77 8.74 14.65 -7.05
C ASN A 77 10.11 14.54 -6.33
N ASN A 78 10.85 13.46 -6.58
CA ASN A 78 12.13 13.15 -5.91
C ASN A 78 12.02 13.06 -4.37
N GLY A 79 10.86 12.59 -3.91
CA GLY A 79 10.56 12.28 -2.52
C GLY A 79 11.14 10.95 -2.04
N VAL A 80 10.43 10.27 -1.13
CA VAL A 80 10.79 8.92 -0.64
C VAL A 80 10.01 7.82 -1.36
N ALA A 81 10.59 6.64 -1.48
CA ALA A 81 9.95 5.48 -2.10
C ALA A 81 10.08 4.22 -1.23
N PRO A 82 9.22 3.20 -1.42
CA PRO A 82 9.39 1.90 -0.76
C PRO A 82 10.76 1.28 -1.05
N VAL A 83 11.49 0.95 0.01
CA VAL A 83 12.81 0.29 -0.08
C VAL A 83 12.84 -1.09 0.56
N SER A 84 11.96 -1.35 1.52
CA SER A 84 11.82 -2.66 2.14
C SER A 84 10.42 -2.89 2.72
N TYR A 85 10.12 -4.16 2.96
CA TYR A 85 8.84 -4.63 3.49
C TYR A 85 9.09 -5.58 4.65
N LYS A 86 8.20 -5.53 5.65
CA LYS A 86 8.07 -6.51 6.71
C LYS A 86 6.65 -7.05 6.70
N LEU A 87 6.51 -8.35 6.48
CA LEU A 87 5.22 -9.04 6.40
C LEU A 87 4.95 -9.76 7.70
N THR A 88 3.72 -9.68 8.18
CA THR A 88 3.22 -10.55 9.26
C THR A 88 2.20 -11.51 8.66
N LEU A 89 2.51 -12.80 8.68
CA LEU A 89 1.68 -13.87 8.14
C LEU A 89 0.52 -14.22 9.08
N ALA A 90 -0.42 -15.05 8.61
CA ALA A 90 -1.56 -15.50 9.41
C ALA A 90 -1.18 -16.20 10.74
N ASN A 91 -0.04 -16.89 10.77
CA ASN A 91 0.52 -17.53 11.96
C ASN A 91 1.36 -16.59 12.84
N ASN A 92 1.34 -15.28 12.58
CA ASN A 92 2.16 -14.25 13.23
C ASN A 92 3.69 -14.38 12.98
N GLN A 93 4.11 -15.24 12.06
CA GLN A 93 5.50 -15.24 11.60
C GLN A 93 5.79 -13.95 10.85
N GLU A 94 6.99 -13.41 11.06
CA GLU A 94 7.45 -12.21 10.37
C GLU A 94 8.47 -12.56 9.28
N VAL A 95 8.37 -11.87 8.14
CA VAL A 95 9.30 -12.01 7.02
C VAL A 95 9.76 -10.64 6.58
N GLU A 96 11.07 -10.45 6.46
CA GLU A 96 11.67 -9.22 5.97
C GLU A 96 12.13 -9.35 4.51
N ILE A 97 11.85 -8.31 3.73
CA ILE A 97 12.19 -8.23 2.31
C ILE A 97 12.89 -6.89 2.08
N ASN A 98 14.21 -6.93 1.91
CA ASN A 98 15.06 -5.76 1.68
C ASN A 98 15.14 -5.40 0.18
N LYS A 99 13.99 -5.25 -0.45
CA LYS A 99 13.83 -4.90 -1.87
C LYS A 99 12.65 -3.93 -2.04
N PRO A 100 12.63 -3.10 -3.09
CA PRO A 100 11.51 -2.19 -3.37
C PRO A 100 10.24 -2.92 -3.90
N PHE A 101 10.31 -4.24 -4.05
CA PHE A 101 9.20 -5.10 -4.44
C PHE A 101 9.27 -6.45 -3.70
N ILE A 102 8.17 -7.18 -3.74
CA ILE A 102 7.98 -8.51 -3.16
C ILE A 102 7.75 -9.50 -4.30
N ALA A 103 8.56 -10.54 -4.41
CA ALA A 103 8.37 -11.60 -5.39
C ALA A 103 7.60 -12.79 -4.77
N GLU A 104 7.43 -13.86 -5.53
CA GLU A 104 6.97 -15.14 -5.01
C GLU A 104 7.87 -15.66 -3.86
N PRO A 105 7.30 -16.42 -2.90
CA PRO A 105 5.90 -16.85 -2.80
C PRO A 105 4.97 -15.79 -2.19
N TYR A 106 5.53 -14.70 -1.66
CA TYR A 106 4.78 -13.75 -0.85
C TYR A 106 3.88 -12.84 -1.68
N ALA A 107 4.22 -12.57 -2.95
CA ALA A 107 3.34 -11.84 -3.86
C ALA A 107 1.99 -12.56 -4.04
N SER A 108 2.00 -13.88 -4.23
CA SER A 108 0.75 -14.66 -4.30
C SER A 108 0.01 -14.69 -2.97
N GLN A 109 0.70 -14.84 -1.84
CA GLN A 109 0.07 -14.78 -0.52
C GLN A 109 -0.61 -13.42 -0.24
N ILE A 110 -0.04 -12.31 -0.70
CA ILE A 110 -0.66 -10.98 -0.61
C ILE A 110 -1.93 -10.94 -1.47
N ARG A 111 -1.84 -11.41 -2.72
CA ARG A 111 -2.98 -11.46 -3.65
C ARG A 111 -4.14 -12.30 -3.10
N GLU A 112 -3.80 -13.40 -2.43
CA GLU A 112 -4.74 -14.33 -1.79
C GLU A 112 -5.17 -13.89 -0.38
N ARG A 113 -4.71 -12.72 0.09
CA ARG A 113 -5.06 -12.12 1.40
C ARG A 113 -4.67 -12.98 2.61
N GLN A 114 -3.59 -13.76 2.49
CA GLN A 114 -3.02 -14.60 3.55
C GLN A 114 -2.04 -13.85 4.47
N ILE A 115 -1.71 -12.59 4.12
CA ILE A 115 -0.90 -11.69 4.93
C ILE A 115 -1.82 -10.85 5.82
N LYS A 116 -1.51 -10.74 7.12
CA LYS A 116 -2.26 -9.91 8.07
C LYS A 116 -1.83 -8.44 8.00
N LYS A 117 -0.52 -8.21 7.98
CA LYS A 117 0.08 -6.87 8.08
C LYS A 117 1.30 -6.73 7.18
N ILE A 118 1.46 -5.54 6.62
CA ILE A 118 2.62 -5.12 5.84
C ILE A 118 3.14 -3.80 6.41
N VAL A 119 4.38 -3.78 6.88
CA VAL A 119 5.09 -2.55 7.21
C VAL A 119 6.06 -2.24 6.09
N VAL A 120 6.02 -1.02 5.56
CA VAL A 120 6.82 -0.59 4.41
C VAL A 120 7.73 0.54 4.84
N ALA A 121 9.04 0.38 4.68
CA ALA A 121 9.98 1.45 4.92
C ALA A 121 10.12 2.33 3.66
N LEU A 122 10.03 3.64 3.85
CA LEU A 122 10.23 4.65 2.81
C LEU A 122 11.56 5.37 3.03
N ALA A 123 12.36 5.51 1.97
CA ALA A 123 13.64 6.23 2.01
C ALA A 123 13.90 7.02 0.72
#